data_AF-A0A1I8GD63-F1
#
_entry.id   AF-A0A1I8GD63-F1
#
_cell.length_a   1.000
_cell.length_b   1.000
_cell.length_c   1.000
_cell.angle_alpha   90.00
_cell.angle_beta   90.00
_cell.angle_gamma   90.00
#
_symmetry.space_group_name_H-M   'P 1'
#
loop_
_entity.id
_entity.type
_entity.pdbx_description
1 polymer ?
#
loop_
_entity_poly.entity_id
_entity_poly.type
_entity_poly.pdbx_seq_one_letter_code
_entity_poly.pdbx_strand_id
1 'polypeptide(L)'
;MSRSGSTVAGGLFVANYWGEKHNGFDALYSNFNAQSCQATAELLAFMRDYQQLEDAHHKGLVKLSRKLASSKSLTGGTGSFTPCWDVLLAAVDQMATAYSDLASNSQTLLRDIQKHSEEQQRATKGFKDSEHQRTMNNCAAAKTCFGMVQSKRQACQTRHAEARKVVTSDSASEKEKKKVMSKLEAAIKDFRFNVEKYNHVRNAFEEGMRKSCAYFEDTEVRHLEAMLGFVGRFAQPLGSAGHQLTEAQAAVDRQLEATHSVDRLLALFVERTRTGG
;
A
#
# COMPACT_ATOMS: atom_id res chain seq x y z
N MET A 1 0.94 -18.46 15.66
CA MET A 1 -0.08 -17.56 16.25
C MET A 1 -1.08 -17.23 15.15
N SER A 2 -2.24 -17.88 15.17
CA SER A 2 -3.32 -17.62 14.22
C SER A 2 -3.89 -16.23 14.49
N ARG A 3 -3.62 -15.27 13.60
CA ARG A 3 -4.26 -13.96 13.66
C ARG A 3 -5.74 -14.16 13.30
N SER A 4 -6.59 -13.91 14.28
CA SER A 4 -8.04 -13.81 14.16
C SER A 4 -8.38 -12.90 12.99
N GLY A 5 -9.21 -13.38 12.07
CA GLY A 5 -9.80 -12.56 11.01
C GLY A 5 -10.53 -11.38 11.62
N SER A 6 -9.97 -10.19 11.43
CA SER A 6 -10.68 -8.95 11.70
C SER A 6 -11.72 -8.80 10.60
N THR A 7 -12.96 -9.21 10.87
CA THR A 7 -14.09 -8.87 10.00
C THR A 7 -14.22 -7.34 10.06
N VAL A 8 -13.67 -6.65 9.06
CA VAL A 8 -13.95 -5.23 8.85
C VAL A 8 -15.47 -5.12 8.79
N ALA A 9 -16.08 -4.32 9.69
CA ALA A 9 -17.51 -4.06 9.65
C ALA A 9 -17.81 -3.37 8.31
N GLY A 10 -18.28 -4.14 7.33
CA GLY A 10 -18.47 -3.65 5.97
C GLY A 10 -19.47 -2.50 5.91
N GLY A 11 -19.26 -1.58 4.96
CA GLY A 11 -20.15 -0.46 4.68
C GLY A 11 -19.66 0.87 5.21
N LEU A 12 -18.38 0.99 5.59
CA LEU A 12 -17.79 2.27 5.98
C LEU A 12 -17.81 3.26 4.83
N PHE A 13 -17.54 2.82 3.60
CA PHE A 13 -17.55 3.74 2.46
C PHE A 13 -18.99 4.13 2.12
N VAL A 14 -19.91 3.17 2.15
CA VAL A 14 -21.33 3.44 1.94
C VAL A 14 -21.85 4.40 3.01
N ALA A 15 -21.41 4.36 4.26
CA ALA A 15 -21.93 5.26 5.29
C ALA A 15 -21.40 6.71 5.16
N ASN A 16 -20.19 6.90 4.63
CA ASN A 16 -19.45 8.16 4.78
C ASN A 16 -19.21 8.95 3.49
N TYR A 17 -19.40 8.36 2.31
CA TYR A 17 -19.14 9.04 1.03
C TYR A 17 -20.40 9.67 0.40
N TRP A 18 -21.39 10.00 1.22
CA TRP A 18 -22.51 10.84 0.81
C TRP A 18 -22.24 12.32 1.08
N GLY A 19 -23.09 13.19 0.53
CA GLY A 19 -23.05 14.62 0.83
C GLY A 19 -23.83 15.43 -0.19
N GLU A 20 -24.18 16.66 0.18
CA GLU A 20 -25.00 17.57 -0.64
C GLU A 20 -24.36 17.89 -2.00
N LYS A 21 -23.02 17.82 -2.09
CA LYS A 21 -22.28 18.09 -3.34
C LYS A 21 -22.11 16.85 -4.22
N HIS A 22 -22.56 15.68 -3.79
CA HIS A 22 -22.44 14.40 -4.50
C HIS A 22 -21.00 14.06 -4.95
N ASN A 23 -19.98 14.52 -4.22
CA ASN A 23 -18.56 14.36 -4.60
C ASN A 23 -17.93 13.03 -4.17
N GLY A 24 -18.67 12.17 -3.46
CA GLY A 24 -18.09 10.96 -2.88
C GLY A 24 -17.51 10.00 -3.91
N PHE A 25 -18.17 9.83 -5.07
CA PHE A 25 -17.65 8.98 -6.13
C PHE A 25 -16.29 9.47 -6.64
N ASP A 26 -16.15 10.76 -6.91
CA ASP A 26 -14.89 11.32 -7.41
C ASP A 26 -13.76 11.20 -6.38
N ALA A 27 -14.07 11.37 -5.09
CA ALA A 27 -13.12 11.18 -4.01
C ALA A 27 -12.62 9.72 -3.94
N LEU A 28 -13.54 8.75 -3.99
CA LEU A 28 -13.21 7.32 -3.99
C LEU A 28 -12.44 6.92 -5.25
N TYR A 29 -12.87 7.39 -6.41
CA TYR A 29 -12.24 7.09 -7.68
C TYR A 29 -10.84 7.68 -7.78
N SER A 30 -10.63 8.91 -7.29
CA SER A 30 -9.29 9.51 -7.20
C SER A 30 -8.37 8.65 -6.33
N ASN A 31 -8.83 8.20 -5.17
CA ASN A 31 -8.04 7.34 -4.28
C ASN A 31 -7.71 6.00 -4.94
N PHE A 32 -8.70 5.36 -5.56
CA PHE A 32 -8.55 4.09 -6.28
C PHE A 32 -7.55 4.19 -7.44
N ASN A 33 -7.56 5.31 -8.17
CA ASN A 33 -6.71 5.50 -9.34
C ASN A 33 -5.28 5.99 -9.00
N ALA A 34 -5.13 6.86 -7.99
CA ALA A 34 -3.86 7.50 -7.65
C ALA A 34 -3.18 6.91 -6.41
N GLN A 35 -3.91 6.77 -5.29
CA GLN A 35 -3.32 6.42 -3.99
C GLN A 35 -2.95 4.93 -3.87
N SER A 36 -3.83 4.01 -4.28
CA SER A 36 -3.60 2.57 -4.08
C SER A 36 -2.39 2.05 -4.85
N CYS A 37 -2.02 2.70 -5.96
CA CYS A 37 -0.79 2.40 -6.72
C CYS A 37 0.46 3.02 -6.09
N GLN A 38 0.35 4.18 -5.44
CA GLN A 38 1.50 4.90 -4.90
C GLN A 38 2.12 4.15 -3.71
N ALA A 39 1.31 3.69 -2.75
CA ALA A 39 1.82 2.97 -1.58
C ALA A 39 2.57 1.68 -1.99
N THR A 40 2.03 0.92 -2.95
CA THR A 40 2.71 -0.26 -3.51
C THR A 40 4.03 0.12 -4.20
N ALA A 41 4.05 1.22 -4.96
CA ALA A 41 5.26 1.70 -5.64
C ALA A 41 6.36 2.14 -4.67
N GLU A 42 6.00 2.81 -3.58
CA GLU A 42 6.92 3.20 -2.50
C GLU A 42 7.50 1.97 -1.80
N LEU A 43 6.66 0.97 -1.50
CA LEU A 43 7.12 -0.30 -0.93
C LEU A 43 8.05 -1.05 -1.90
N LEU A 44 7.77 -1.04 -3.20
CA LEU A 44 8.65 -1.62 -4.22
C LEU A 44 10.01 -0.94 -4.28
N ALA A 45 10.04 0.40 -4.19
CA ALA A 45 11.29 1.15 -4.18
C ALA A 45 12.13 0.77 -2.95
N PHE A 46 11.51 0.80 -1.76
CA PHE A 46 12.15 0.34 -0.52
C PHE A 46 12.72 -1.09 -0.64
N MET A 47 11.92 -2.02 -1.16
CA MET A 47 12.34 -3.43 -1.29
C MET A 47 13.49 -3.62 -2.29
N ARG A 48 13.57 -2.80 -3.34
CA ARG A 48 14.70 -2.83 -4.29
C ARG A 48 15.99 -2.36 -3.63
N ASP A 49 15.93 -1.27 -2.87
CA ASP A 49 17.09 -0.76 -2.14
C ASP A 49 17.55 -1.78 -1.08
N TYR A 50 16.60 -2.37 -0.36
CA TYR A 50 16.88 -3.45 0.59
C TYR A 50 17.51 -4.66 -0.08
N GLN A 51 16.99 -5.12 -1.22
CA GLN A 51 17.57 -6.24 -1.97
C GLN A 51 19.00 -5.95 -2.41
N GLN A 52 19.28 -4.74 -2.88
CA GLN A 52 20.63 -4.35 -3.30
C GLN A 52 21.61 -4.40 -2.12
N LEU A 53 21.18 -3.96 -0.93
CA LEU A 53 21.97 -4.02 0.30
C LEU A 53 22.29 -5.47 0.69
N GLU A 54 21.28 -6.33 0.75
CA GLU A 54 21.45 -7.74 1.15
C GLU A 54 22.31 -8.52 0.14
N ASP A 55 22.10 -8.32 -1.15
CA ASP A 55 22.90 -8.96 -2.21
C ASP A 55 24.37 -8.51 -2.17
N ALA A 56 24.63 -7.22 -1.92
CA ALA A 56 25.98 -6.71 -1.75
C ALA A 56 26.67 -7.33 -0.52
N HIS A 57 25.94 -7.48 0.59
CA HIS A 57 26.47 -8.09 1.81
C HIS A 57 26.82 -9.57 1.59
N HIS A 58 25.88 -10.36 1.06
CA HIS A 58 26.11 -11.76 0.72
C HIS A 58 27.32 -11.94 -0.22
N LYS A 59 27.38 -11.16 -1.32
CA LYS A 59 28.51 -11.20 -2.26
C LYS A 59 29.83 -10.82 -1.60
N GLY A 60 29.82 -9.88 -0.67
CA GLY A 60 30.96 -9.49 0.14
C GLY A 60 31.51 -10.66 0.97
N LEU A 61 30.62 -11.37 1.67
CA LEU A 61 30.96 -12.55 2.47
C LEU A 61 31.51 -13.69 1.61
N VAL A 62 30.86 -13.99 0.47
CA VAL A 62 31.35 -15.02 -0.47
C VAL A 62 32.72 -14.66 -1.04
N LYS A 63 33.00 -13.37 -1.31
CA LYS A 63 34.32 -12.91 -1.76
C LYS A 63 35.36 -13.04 -0.64
N LEU A 64 34.99 -12.76 0.60
CA LEU A 64 35.87 -12.91 1.77
C LEU A 64 36.21 -14.37 2.03
N SER A 65 35.23 -15.27 2.03
CA SER A 65 35.42 -16.72 2.14
C SER A 65 36.42 -17.23 1.09
N ARG A 66 36.21 -16.88 -0.20
CA ARG A 66 37.14 -17.24 -1.27
C ARG A 66 38.57 -16.74 -1.03
N LYS A 67 38.73 -15.52 -0.50
CA LYS A 67 40.06 -14.99 -0.14
C LYS A 67 40.72 -15.77 0.99
N LEU A 68 39.96 -16.12 2.04
CA LEU A 68 40.46 -16.92 3.17
C LEU A 68 40.90 -18.31 2.70
N ALA A 69 40.09 -18.97 1.88
CA ALA A 69 40.45 -20.26 1.28
C ALA A 69 41.72 -20.17 0.41
N SER A 70 41.87 -19.09 -0.36
CA SER A 70 43.04 -18.86 -1.22
C SER A 70 44.31 -18.53 -0.41
N SER A 71 44.19 -17.76 0.67
CA SER A 71 45.33 -17.44 1.55
C SER A 71 45.91 -18.68 2.24
N LYS A 72 45.04 -19.63 2.60
CA LYS A 72 45.45 -20.95 3.09
C LYS A 72 46.30 -21.71 2.06
N SER A 73 45.93 -21.62 0.78
CA SER A 73 46.70 -22.21 -0.32
C SER A 73 48.07 -21.54 -0.52
N LEU A 74 48.19 -20.23 -0.28
CA LEU A 74 49.43 -19.47 -0.49
C LEU A 74 50.49 -19.73 0.59
N THR A 75 50.08 -20.05 1.83
CA THR A 75 51.01 -20.43 2.91
C THR A 75 51.41 -21.92 2.86
N GLY A 76 50.98 -22.65 1.82
CA GLY A 76 51.10 -24.11 1.75
C GLY A 76 50.37 -24.83 2.89
N GLY A 77 49.48 -24.12 3.60
CA GLY A 77 48.90 -24.60 4.85
C GLY A 77 49.94 -24.95 5.91
N THR A 78 51.11 -24.28 5.95
CA THR A 78 52.23 -24.66 6.83
C THR A 78 52.41 -23.79 8.07
N GLY A 79 51.73 -22.64 8.18
CA GLY A 79 51.84 -21.76 9.35
C GLY A 79 51.20 -22.32 10.63
N SER A 80 51.76 -22.01 11.80
CA SER A 80 51.20 -22.43 13.09
C SER A 80 49.79 -21.88 13.35
N PHE A 81 49.43 -20.77 12.72
CA PHE A 81 48.10 -20.15 12.82
C PHE A 81 47.08 -20.68 11.78
N THR A 82 47.46 -21.62 10.92
CA THR A 82 46.56 -22.18 9.88
C THR A 82 45.22 -22.69 10.42
N PRO A 83 45.12 -23.39 11.57
CA PRO A 83 43.84 -23.84 12.11
C PRO A 83 42.86 -22.71 12.42
N CYS A 84 43.35 -21.55 12.86
CA CYS A 84 42.51 -20.39 13.15
C CYS A 84 41.89 -19.80 11.87
N TRP A 85 42.61 -19.85 10.74
CA TRP A 85 42.05 -19.44 9.44
C TRP A 85 40.90 -20.34 8.99
N ASP A 86 40.90 -21.62 9.34
CA ASP A 86 39.81 -22.55 9.03
C ASP A 86 38.54 -22.24 9.80
N VAL A 87 38.68 -21.87 11.06
CA VAL A 87 37.55 -21.46 11.89
C VAL A 87 36.95 -20.15 11.37
N LEU A 88 37.79 -19.18 10.99
CA LEU A 88 37.31 -17.96 10.35
C LEU A 88 36.63 -18.23 9.01
N LEU A 89 37.18 -19.13 8.19
CA LEU A 89 36.56 -19.53 6.93
C LEU A 89 35.18 -20.16 7.14
N ALA A 90 35.07 -21.12 8.07
CA ALA A 90 33.81 -21.78 8.40
C ALA A 90 32.76 -20.80 8.92
N ALA A 91 33.16 -19.85 9.77
CA ALA A 91 32.27 -18.80 10.27
C ALA A 91 31.77 -17.89 9.14
N VAL A 92 32.67 -17.43 8.26
CA VAL A 92 32.31 -16.59 7.11
C VAL A 92 31.41 -17.34 6.13
N ASP A 93 31.62 -18.64 5.91
CA ASP A 93 30.75 -19.47 5.06
C ASP A 93 29.34 -19.59 5.66
N GLN A 94 29.22 -19.82 6.97
CA GLN A 94 27.91 -19.87 7.64
C GLN A 94 27.19 -18.52 7.61
N MET A 95 27.92 -17.41 7.82
CA MET A 95 27.36 -16.07 7.62
C MET A 95 26.89 -15.88 6.17
N ALA A 96 27.69 -16.30 5.18
CA ALA A 96 27.34 -16.18 3.77
C ALA A 96 26.05 -16.94 3.43
N THR A 97 25.85 -18.13 4.02
CA THR A 97 24.60 -18.91 3.90
C THR A 97 23.42 -18.15 4.50
N ALA A 98 23.54 -17.61 5.72
CA ALA A 98 22.45 -16.88 6.37
C ALA A 98 21.98 -15.66 5.56
N TYR A 99 22.93 -14.88 5.04
CA TYR A 99 22.62 -13.74 4.18
C TYR A 99 22.15 -14.14 2.78
N SER A 100 22.52 -15.34 2.28
CA SER A 100 21.97 -15.89 1.04
C SER A 100 20.48 -16.20 1.18
N ASP A 101 20.11 -16.85 2.28
CA ASP A 101 18.72 -17.17 2.59
C ASP A 101 17.89 -15.89 2.73
N LEU A 102 18.42 -14.87 3.42
CA LEU A 102 17.77 -13.56 3.56
C LEU A 102 17.56 -12.87 2.20
N ALA A 103 18.58 -12.87 1.34
CA ALA A 103 18.50 -12.30 0.00
C ALA A 103 17.50 -13.04 -0.91
N SER A 104 17.42 -14.38 -0.81
CA SER A 104 16.45 -15.20 -1.56
C SER A 104 15.01 -14.93 -1.12
N ASN A 105 14.79 -14.81 0.19
CA ASN A 105 13.48 -14.47 0.75
C ASN A 105 13.05 -13.04 0.36
N SER A 106 13.96 -12.06 0.44
CA SER A 106 13.66 -10.68 0.05
C SER A 106 13.36 -10.56 -1.45
N GLN A 107 14.07 -11.30 -2.31
CA GLN A 107 13.77 -11.38 -3.75
C GLN A 107 12.40 -12.01 -4.03
N THR A 108 12.02 -13.03 -3.28
CA THR A 108 10.70 -13.66 -3.40
C THR A 108 9.59 -12.71 -2.98
N LEU A 109 9.76 -12.00 -1.86
CA LEU A 109 8.83 -10.96 -1.43
C LEU A 109 8.72 -9.83 -2.45
N LEU A 110 9.84 -9.36 -3.01
CA LEU A 110 9.84 -8.33 -4.05
C LEU A 110 9.01 -8.75 -5.28
N ARG A 111 9.13 -10.01 -5.73
CA ARG A 111 8.32 -10.55 -6.85
C ARG A 111 6.83 -10.56 -6.53
N ASP A 112 6.45 -10.93 -5.32
CA ASP A 112 5.04 -10.94 -4.90
C ASP A 112 4.45 -9.52 -4.86
N ILE A 113 5.22 -8.54 -4.38
CA ILE A 113 4.79 -7.14 -4.38
C ILE A 113 4.67 -6.61 -5.83
N GLN A 114 5.58 -7.00 -6.73
CA GLN A 114 5.51 -6.65 -8.15
C GLN A 114 4.23 -7.20 -8.79
N LYS A 115 3.91 -8.45 -8.52
CA LYS A 115 2.67 -9.08 -8.98
C LYS A 115 1.44 -8.33 -8.48
N HIS A 116 1.39 -7.98 -7.19
CA HIS A 116 0.30 -7.18 -6.62
C HIS A 116 0.17 -5.82 -7.32
N SER A 117 1.29 -5.15 -7.62
CA SER A 117 1.29 -3.89 -8.38
C SER A 117 0.69 -4.05 -9.77
N GLU A 118 1.00 -5.14 -10.48
CA GLU A 118 0.42 -5.44 -11.80
C GLU A 118 -1.08 -5.72 -11.72
N GLU A 119 -1.52 -6.46 -10.70
CA GLU A 119 -2.93 -6.75 -10.45
C GLU A 119 -3.72 -5.46 -10.18
N GLN A 120 -3.17 -4.53 -9.38
CA GLN A 120 -3.76 -3.22 -9.19
C GLN A 120 -3.89 -2.45 -10.50
N GLN A 121 -2.83 -2.39 -11.31
CA GLN A 121 -2.89 -1.71 -12.61
C GLN A 121 -3.92 -2.34 -13.55
N ARG A 122 -4.08 -3.67 -13.53
CA ARG A 122 -5.12 -4.38 -14.29
C ARG A 122 -6.51 -4.03 -13.78
N ALA A 123 -6.72 -3.99 -12.46
CA ALA A 123 -7.99 -3.60 -11.86
C ALA A 123 -8.37 -2.15 -12.24
N THR A 124 -7.43 -1.20 -12.17
CA THR A 124 -7.64 0.19 -12.58
C THR A 124 -7.97 0.31 -14.07
N LYS A 125 -7.32 -0.47 -14.94
CA LYS A 125 -7.64 -0.51 -16.37
C LYS A 125 -9.04 -1.09 -16.62
N GLY A 126 -9.37 -2.21 -15.96
CA GLY A 126 -10.68 -2.87 -16.08
C GLY A 126 -11.83 -2.04 -15.53
N PHE A 127 -11.57 -1.10 -14.62
CA PHE A 127 -12.59 -0.19 -14.10
C PHE A 127 -13.25 0.65 -15.22
N LYS A 128 -12.49 1.03 -16.27
CA LYS A 128 -13.01 1.88 -17.36
C LYS A 128 -14.17 1.24 -18.12
N ASP A 129 -14.19 -0.09 -18.17
CA ASP A 129 -15.23 -0.87 -18.84
C ASP A 129 -16.28 -1.41 -17.85
N SER A 130 -16.20 -1.02 -16.57
CA SER A 130 -17.07 -1.51 -15.51
C SER A 130 -18.39 -0.73 -15.42
N GLU A 131 -19.40 -1.35 -14.79
CA GLU A 131 -20.68 -0.68 -14.51
C GLU A 131 -20.52 0.58 -13.63
N HIS A 132 -19.45 0.68 -12.86
CA HIS A 132 -19.14 1.84 -12.01
C HIS A 132 -18.79 3.08 -12.83
N GLN A 133 -18.36 2.94 -14.09
CA GLN A 133 -18.17 4.06 -14.99
C GLN A 133 -19.51 4.75 -15.33
N ARG A 134 -20.60 3.97 -15.43
CA ARG A 134 -21.95 4.52 -15.60
C ARG A 134 -22.42 5.26 -14.34
N THR A 135 -22.03 4.79 -13.16
CA THR A 135 -22.26 5.50 -11.89
C THR A 135 -21.63 6.89 -11.89
N MET A 136 -20.42 7.05 -12.45
CA MET A 136 -19.78 8.36 -12.60
C MET A 136 -20.65 9.35 -13.38
N ASN A 137 -21.23 8.91 -14.50
CA ASN A 137 -22.13 9.73 -15.31
C ASN A 137 -23.41 10.10 -14.55
N ASN A 138 -23.99 9.16 -13.80
CA ASN A 138 -25.14 9.41 -12.94
C ASN A 138 -24.82 10.43 -11.83
N CYS A 139 -23.61 10.37 -11.25
CA CYS A 139 -23.14 11.35 -10.28
C CYS A 139 -23.06 12.75 -10.90
N ALA A 140 -22.47 12.88 -12.09
CA ALA A 140 -22.39 14.16 -12.80
C ALA A 140 -23.77 14.74 -13.15
N ALA A 141 -24.72 13.89 -13.57
CA ALA A 141 -26.09 14.28 -13.85
C ALA A 141 -26.83 14.73 -12.57
N ALA A 142 -26.67 13.99 -11.45
CA ALA A 142 -27.24 14.34 -10.16
C ALA A 142 -26.69 15.67 -9.63
N LYS A 143 -25.36 15.90 -9.71
CA LYS A 143 -24.72 17.18 -9.37
C LYS A 143 -25.30 18.35 -10.16
N THR A 144 -25.41 18.18 -11.47
CA THR A 144 -25.94 19.22 -12.36
C THR A 144 -27.40 19.55 -12.03
N CYS A 145 -28.24 18.53 -11.86
CA CYS A 145 -29.64 18.73 -11.51
C CYS A 145 -29.79 19.36 -10.12
N PHE A 146 -28.97 18.95 -9.15
CA PHE A 146 -28.97 19.55 -7.81
C PHE A 146 -28.58 21.03 -7.84
N GLY A 147 -27.54 21.40 -8.59
CA GLY A 147 -27.16 22.80 -8.78
C GLY A 147 -28.27 23.64 -9.40
N MET A 148 -28.99 23.09 -10.38
CA MET A 148 -30.18 23.74 -10.96
C MET A 148 -31.29 23.92 -9.91
N VAL A 149 -31.58 22.90 -9.11
CA VAL A 149 -32.56 22.99 -8.01
C VAL A 149 -32.18 24.09 -7.03
N GLN A 150 -30.91 24.20 -6.62
CA GLN A 150 -30.44 25.27 -5.74
C GLN A 150 -30.61 26.66 -6.36
N SER A 151 -30.24 26.82 -7.63
CA SER A 151 -30.40 28.08 -8.37
C SER A 151 -31.87 28.50 -8.46
N LYS A 152 -32.77 27.56 -8.81
CA LYS A 152 -34.22 27.85 -8.89
C LYS A 152 -34.85 28.11 -7.54
N ARG A 153 -34.38 27.44 -6.48
CA ARG A 153 -34.78 27.74 -5.10
C ARG A 153 -34.45 29.18 -4.73
N GLN A 154 -33.23 29.64 -5.03
CA GLN A 154 -32.81 31.02 -4.76
C GLN A 154 -33.64 32.02 -5.56
N ALA A 155 -33.90 31.76 -6.85
CA ALA A 155 -34.76 32.59 -7.68
C ALA A 155 -36.20 32.69 -7.12
N CYS A 156 -36.76 31.57 -6.66
CA CYS A 156 -38.07 31.53 -6.01
C CYS A 156 -38.09 32.35 -4.71
N GLN A 157 -37.05 32.27 -3.89
CA GLN A 157 -36.92 33.07 -2.66
C GLN A 157 -36.87 34.58 -2.96
N THR A 158 -36.10 34.99 -3.97
CA THR A 158 -36.04 36.39 -4.42
C THR A 158 -37.42 36.88 -4.90
N ARG A 159 -38.09 36.12 -5.78
CA ARG A 159 -39.43 36.46 -6.27
C ARG A 159 -40.48 36.51 -5.16
N HIS A 160 -40.36 35.63 -4.17
CA HIS A 160 -41.26 35.63 -3.01
C HIS A 160 -41.06 36.88 -2.15
N ALA A 161 -39.81 37.32 -1.94
CA ALA A 161 -39.52 38.55 -1.21
C ALA A 161 -40.02 39.80 -1.95
N GLU A 162 -39.84 39.87 -3.27
CA GLU A 162 -40.38 40.92 -4.13
C GLU A 162 -41.91 40.98 -4.07
N ALA A 163 -42.58 39.83 -4.26
CA ALA A 163 -44.04 39.75 -4.26
C ALA A 163 -44.62 40.17 -2.91
N ARG A 164 -44.03 39.70 -1.80
CA ARG A 164 -44.44 40.11 -0.45
C ARG A 164 -44.37 41.62 -0.27
N LYS A 165 -43.27 42.26 -0.65
CA LYS A 165 -43.09 43.72 -0.52
C LYS A 165 -44.16 44.50 -1.29
N VAL A 166 -44.48 44.06 -2.52
CA VAL A 166 -45.43 44.75 -3.39
C VAL A 166 -46.89 44.50 -2.96
N VAL A 167 -47.22 43.29 -2.52
CA VAL A 167 -48.59 42.93 -2.09
C VAL A 167 -48.98 43.66 -0.81
N THR A 168 -48.05 43.81 0.14
CA THR A 168 -48.27 44.56 1.39
C THR A 168 -48.17 46.07 1.25
N SER A 169 -47.92 46.59 0.04
CA SER A 169 -47.92 48.04 -0.21
C SER A 169 -49.33 48.53 -0.52
N ASP A 170 -49.77 49.56 0.19
CA ASP A 170 -51.06 50.23 -0.03
C ASP A 170 -51.06 51.10 -1.29
N SER A 171 -49.89 51.52 -1.76
CA SER A 171 -49.73 52.34 -2.97
C SER A 171 -49.59 51.52 -4.27
N ALA A 172 -49.43 50.20 -4.17
CA ALA A 172 -49.23 49.33 -5.33
C ALA A 172 -50.56 49.04 -6.02
N SER A 173 -50.60 49.22 -7.35
CA SER A 173 -51.81 48.96 -8.13
C SER A 173 -52.15 47.47 -8.19
N GLU A 174 -53.43 47.13 -8.35
CA GLU A 174 -53.88 45.75 -8.51
C GLU A 174 -53.20 45.05 -9.71
N LYS A 175 -52.91 45.80 -10.78
CA LYS A 175 -52.17 45.32 -11.94
C LYS A 175 -50.73 44.93 -11.59
N GLU A 176 -50.08 45.69 -10.71
CA GLU A 176 -48.72 45.43 -10.24
C GLU A 176 -48.67 44.22 -9.30
N LYS A 177 -49.62 44.12 -8.37
CA LYS A 177 -49.79 42.96 -7.48
C LYS A 177 -49.99 41.67 -8.28
N LYS A 178 -50.89 41.66 -9.26
CA LYS A 178 -51.07 40.51 -10.17
C LYS A 178 -49.81 40.14 -10.94
N LYS A 179 -49.04 41.13 -11.41
CA LYS A 179 -47.80 40.91 -12.18
C LYS A 179 -46.72 40.23 -11.35
N VAL A 180 -46.50 40.65 -10.10
CA VAL A 180 -45.49 40.01 -9.23
C VAL A 180 -45.91 38.61 -8.78
N MET A 181 -47.20 38.39 -8.53
CA MET A 181 -47.74 37.07 -8.20
C MET A 181 -47.57 36.09 -9.37
N SER A 182 -47.88 36.51 -10.60
CA SER A 182 -47.67 35.67 -11.80
C SER A 182 -46.19 35.29 -12.00
N LYS A 183 -45.25 36.21 -11.72
CA LYS A 183 -43.81 35.90 -11.75
C LYS A 183 -43.39 34.91 -10.68
N LEU A 184 -43.95 35.02 -9.47
CA LEU A 184 -43.70 34.07 -8.38
C LEU A 184 -44.26 32.69 -8.73
N GLU A 185 -45.47 32.60 -9.26
CA GLU A 185 -46.08 31.33 -9.70
C GLU A 185 -45.24 30.65 -10.79
N ALA A 186 -44.75 31.41 -11.78
CA ALA A 186 -43.86 30.89 -12.80
C ALA A 186 -42.54 30.35 -12.20
N ALA A 187 -41.95 31.08 -11.25
CA ALA A 187 -40.73 30.64 -10.56
C ALA A 187 -40.96 29.38 -9.71
N ILE A 188 -42.11 29.26 -9.04
CA ILE A 188 -42.50 28.06 -8.28
C ILE A 188 -42.67 26.86 -9.22
N LYS A 189 -43.34 27.05 -10.37
CA LYS A 189 -43.52 25.99 -11.37
C LYS A 189 -42.18 25.50 -11.91
N ASP A 190 -41.28 26.42 -12.24
CA ASP A 190 -39.93 26.10 -12.72
C ASP A 190 -39.09 25.40 -11.64
N PHE A 191 -39.18 25.84 -10.38
CA PHE A 191 -38.54 25.15 -9.26
C PHE A 191 -39.04 23.71 -9.10
N ARG A 192 -40.37 23.50 -9.09
CA ARG A 192 -40.98 22.16 -8.98
C ARG A 192 -40.54 21.24 -10.11
N PHE A 193 -40.53 21.73 -11.35
CA PHE A 193 -40.04 20.97 -12.50
C PHE A 193 -38.59 20.51 -12.33
N ASN A 194 -37.71 21.38 -11.84
CA ASN A 194 -36.31 21.01 -11.61
C ASN A 194 -36.14 20.02 -10.45
N VAL A 195 -36.99 20.09 -9.41
CA VAL A 195 -37.03 19.10 -8.32
C VAL A 195 -37.44 17.72 -8.83
N GLU A 196 -38.47 17.63 -9.66
CA GLU A 196 -38.91 16.37 -10.28
C GLU A 196 -37.81 15.76 -11.17
N LYS A 197 -37.15 16.61 -11.98
CA LYS A 197 -36.00 16.19 -12.80
C LYS A 197 -34.85 15.66 -11.95
N TYR A 198 -34.53 16.31 -10.82
CA TYR A 198 -33.52 15.82 -9.90
C TYR A 198 -33.91 14.47 -9.27
N ASN A 199 -35.15 14.32 -8.81
CA ASN A 199 -35.62 13.07 -8.22
C ASN A 199 -35.53 11.89 -9.21
N HIS A 200 -35.75 12.13 -10.50
CA HIS A 200 -35.61 11.10 -11.53
C HIS A 200 -34.17 10.57 -11.64
N VAL A 201 -33.16 11.45 -11.60
CA VAL A 201 -31.75 11.03 -11.67
C VAL A 201 -31.19 10.56 -10.33
N ARG A 202 -31.77 11.02 -9.21
CA ARG A 202 -31.29 10.70 -7.86
C ARG A 202 -31.30 9.21 -7.56
N ASN A 203 -32.36 8.49 -7.93
CA ASN A 203 -32.45 7.05 -7.62
C ASN A 203 -31.35 6.23 -8.33
N ALA A 204 -31.06 6.55 -9.59
CA ALA A 204 -29.99 5.90 -10.36
C ALA A 204 -28.60 6.26 -9.82
N PHE A 205 -28.43 7.48 -9.33
CA PHE A 205 -27.23 7.92 -8.62
C PHE A 205 -27.05 7.16 -7.30
N GLU A 206 -28.05 7.13 -6.42
CA GLU A 206 -27.95 6.51 -5.10
C GLU A 206 -27.67 5.00 -5.21
N GLU A 207 -28.35 4.31 -6.12
CA GLU A 207 -28.11 2.89 -6.33
C GLU A 207 -26.71 2.60 -6.88
N GLY A 208 -26.28 3.37 -7.89
CA GLY A 208 -24.93 3.25 -8.42
C GLY A 208 -23.87 3.55 -7.35
N MET A 209 -24.10 4.58 -6.54
CA MET A 209 -23.16 5.01 -5.51
C MET A 209 -23.01 3.97 -4.39
N ARG A 210 -24.09 3.31 -3.94
CA ARG A 210 -24.00 2.19 -2.99
C ARG A 210 -23.13 1.06 -3.52
N LYS A 211 -23.38 0.61 -4.75
CA LYS A 211 -22.60 -0.45 -5.41
C LYS A 211 -21.13 -0.06 -5.57
N SER A 212 -20.86 1.15 -6.03
CA SER A 212 -19.51 1.65 -6.20
C SER A 212 -18.77 1.79 -4.87
N CYS A 213 -19.42 2.26 -3.80
CA CYS A 213 -18.81 2.30 -2.47
C CYS A 213 -18.41 0.90 -2.00
N ALA A 214 -19.30 -0.09 -2.13
CA ALA A 214 -18.98 -1.48 -1.76
C ALA A 214 -17.80 -2.03 -2.57
N TYR A 215 -17.75 -1.76 -3.88
CA TYR A 215 -16.65 -2.16 -4.76
C TYR A 215 -15.31 -1.52 -4.36
N PHE A 216 -15.30 -0.21 -4.11
CA PHE A 216 -14.09 0.50 -3.69
C PHE A 216 -13.62 0.05 -2.31
N GLU A 217 -14.54 -0.17 -1.38
CA GLU A 217 -14.23 -0.66 -0.03
C GLU A 217 -13.62 -2.06 -0.07
N ASP A 218 -14.22 -2.99 -0.79
CA ASP A 218 -13.68 -4.35 -0.97
C ASP A 218 -12.29 -4.32 -1.61
N THR A 219 -12.09 -3.47 -2.61
CA THR A 219 -10.79 -3.34 -3.26
C THR A 219 -9.73 -2.77 -2.33
N GLU A 220 -10.08 -1.78 -1.51
CA GLU A 220 -9.17 -1.19 -0.53
C GLU A 220 -8.86 -2.16 0.61
N VAL A 221 -9.85 -2.93 1.09
CA VAL A 221 -9.62 -3.99 2.08
C VAL A 221 -8.62 -5.01 1.55
N ARG A 222 -8.82 -5.55 0.34
CA ARG A 222 -7.89 -6.49 -0.29
C ARG A 222 -6.49 -5.88 -0.45
N HIS A 223 -6.39 -4.59 -0.80
CA HIS A 223 -5.12 -3.89 -0.88
C HIS A 223 -4.41 -3.83 0.48
N LEU A 224 -5.10 -3.40 1.53
CA LEU A 224 -4.53 -3.25 2.87
C LEU A 224 -4.12 -4.60 3.46
N GLU A 225 -4.93 -5.64 3.26
CA GLU A 225 -4.58 -7.01 3.66
C GLU A 225 -3.29 -7.50 2.99
N ALA A 226 -3.15 -7.27 1.69
CA ALA A 226 -1.94 -7.62 0.94
C ALA A 226 -0.72 -6.83 1.45
N MET A 227 -0.85 -5.51 1.62
CA MET A 227 0.24 -4.65 2.10
C MET A 227 0.69 -5.03 3.51
N LEU A 228 -0.24 -5.27 4.43
CA LEU A 228 0.06 -5.76 5.77
C LEU A 228 0.70 -7.15 5.73
N GLY A 229 0.25 -8.01 4.82
CA GLY A 229 0.86 -9.31 4.57
C GLY A 229 2.32 -9.20 4.13
N PHE A 230 2.64 -8.28 3.21
CA PHE A 230 4.01 -8.04 2.77
C PHE A 230 4.91 -7.53 3.89
N VAL A 231 4.46 -6.55 4.66
CA VAL A 231 5.19 -6.04 5.83
C VAL A 231 5.40 -7.14 6.87
N GLY A 232 4.39 -7.98 7.10
CA GLY A 232 4.51 -9.13 8.00
C GLY A 232 5.55 -10.15 7.53
N ARG A 233 5.62 -10.42 6.23
CA ARG A 233 6.57 -11.35 5.61
C ARG A 233 8.00 -10.81 5.54
N PHE A 234 8.18 -9.50 5.50
CA PHE A 234 9.50 -8.86 5.51
C PHE A 234 10.33 -9.27 6.74
N ALA A 235 9.70 -9.34 7.92
CA ALA A 235 10.40 -9.66 9.16
C ALA A 235 10.61 -11.16 9.41
N GLN A 236 9.91 -12.05 8.69
CA GLN A 236 9.94 -13.49 8.96
C GLN A 236 11.34 -14.12 8.84
N PRO A 237 12.16 -13.82 7.82
CA PRO A 237 13.47 -14.44 7.66
C PRO A 237 14.53 -13.92 8.64
N LEU A 238 14.28 -12.80 9.33
CA LEU A 238 15.24 -12.21 10.26
C LEU A 238 15.52 -13.12 11.45
N GLY A 239 14.50 -13.83 11.95
CA GLY A 239 14.66 -14.76 13.06
C GLY A 239 15.53 -15.97 12.70
N SER A 240 15.33 -16.56 11.53
CA SER A 240 16.14 -17.70 11.06
C SER A 240 17.58 -17.28 10.76
N ALA A 241 17.77 -16.13 10.11
CA ALA A 241 19.11 -15.59 9.86
C ALA A 241 19.84 -15.30 11.18
N GLY A 242 19.17 -14.66 12.15
CA GLY A 242 19.74 -14.40 13.48
C GLY A 242 20.13 -15.67 14.23
N HIS A 243 19.34 -16.73 14.11
CA HIS A 243 19.67 -18.03 14.68
C HIS A 243 20.94 -18.63 14.05
N GLN A 244 21.03 -18.66 12.71
CA GLN A 244 22.22 -19.14 12.00
C GLN A 244 23.48 -18.35 12.37
N LEU A 245 23.38 -17.02 12.53
CA LEU A 245 24.49 -16.18 12.97
C LEU A 245 24.94 -16.49 14.41
N THR A 246 23.98 -16.76 15.30
CA THR A 246 24.26 -17.15 16.69
C THR A 246 24.94 -18.53 16.73
N GLU A 247 24.49 -19.46 15.89
CA GLU A 247 25.12 -20.78 15.74
C GLU A 247 26.56 -20.67 15.22
N ALA A 248 26.81 -19.74 14.28
CA ALA A 248 28.15 -19.49 13.75
C ALA A 248 29.10 -18.94 14.83
N GLN A 249 28.64 -18.00 15.65
CA GLN A 249 29.40 -17.53 16.80
C GLN A 249 29.71 -18.69 17.76
N ALA A 250 28.70 -19.47 18.15
CA ALA A 250 28.88 -20.57 19.08
C ALA A 250 29.80 -21.67 18.53
N ALA A 251 29.85 -21.86 17.20
CA ALA A 251 30.78 -22.79 16.55
C ALA A 251 32.24 -22.30 16.67
N VAL A 252 32.48 -21.00 16.49
CA VAL A 252 33.81 -20.39 16.68
C VAL A 252 34.27 -20.56 18.12
N ASP A 253 33.42 -20.24 19.10
CA ASP A 253 33.75 -20.33 20.52
C ASP A 253 34.12 -21.77 20.91
N ARG A 254 33.30 -22.76 20.51
CA ARG A 254 33.59 -24.19 20.75
C ARG A 254 34.92 -24.63 20.13
N GLN A 255 35.23 -24.18 18.91
CA GLN A 255 36.49 -24.55 18.25
C GLN A 255 37.70 -23.90 18.92
N LEU A 256 37.56 -22.67 19.41
CA LEU A 256 38.60 -21.98 20.18
C LEU A 256 38.88 -22.70 21.50
N GLU A 257 37.84 -23.05 22.24
CA GLU A 257 37.94 -23.76 23.52
C GLU A 257 38.52 -25.17 23.35
N ALA A 258 38.07 -25.92 22.35
CA ALA A 258 38.45 -27.33 22.19
C ALA A 258 39.85 -27.54 21.60
N THR A 259 40.38 -26.58 20.83
CA THR A 259 41.48 -26.87 19.89
C THR A 259 42.52 -25.77 19.70
N HIS A 260 42.33 -24.56 20.24
CA HIS A 260 43.18 -23.41 19.93
C HIS A 260 43.91 -22.81 21.15
N SER A 261 44.51 -23.66 21.98
CA SER A 261 45.57 -23.19 22.88
C SER A 261 46.87 -22.96 22.11
N VAL A 262 47.74 -22.07 22.61
CA VAL A 262 49.07 -21.85 22.03
C VAL A 262 49.85 -23.17 21.96
N ASP A 263 49.82 -23.97 23.04
CA ASP A 263 50.47 -25.27 23.08
C ASP A 263 49.92 -26.24 22.03
N ARG A 264 48.60 -26.23 21.79
CA ARG A 264 47.97 -27.09 20.78
C ARG A 264 48.35 -26.66 19.37
N LEU A 265 48.37 -25.35 19.08
CA LEU A 265 48.82 -24.83 17.79
C LEU A 265 50.29 -25.16 17.53
N LEU A 266 51.16 -25.06 18.55
CA LEU A 266 52.56 -25.48 18.47
C LEU A 266 52.69 -26.98 18.25
N ALA A 267 51.93 -27.81 18.97
CA ALA A 267 51.93 -29.27 18.79
C ALA A 267 51.52 -29.66 17.36
N LEU A 268 50.43 -29.09 16.83
CA LEU A 268 49.96 -29.30 15.46
C LEU A 268 51.00 -28.84 14.42
N PHE A 269 51.69 -27.73 14.68
CA PHE A 269 52.76 -27.26 13.82
C PHE A 269 53.95 -28.22 13.79
N VAL A 270 54.40 -28.72 14.95
CA VAL A 270 55.50 -29.70 15.04
C VAL A 270 55.10 -31.02 14.37
N GLU A 271 53.89 -31.52 14.61
CA GLU A 271 53.36 -32.74 13.97
C GLU A 271 53.45 -32.67 12.44
N ARG A 272 53.16 -31.50 11.86
CA ARG A 272 53.19 -31.27 10.41
C ARG A 272 54.58 -30.98 9.83
N THR A 273 55.51 -30.47 10.64
CA THR A 273 56.82 -30.00 10.16
C THR A 273 58.01 -30.86 10.58
N ARG A 274 57.82 -31.82 11.49
CA ARG A 274 58.90 -32.72 11.94
C ARG A 274 59.55 -33.48 10.77
N THR A 275 60.87 -33.56 10.79
CA THR A 275 61.69 -34.17 9.72
C THR A 275 62.19 -35.58 10.06
N GLY A 276 61.66 -36.20 11.11
CA GLY A 276 62.09 -37.51 11.60
C GLY A 276 63.18 -37.40 12.68
N GLY A 277 62.86 -37.92 13.86
CA GLY A 277 63.71 -38.12 15.02
C GLY A 277 63.15 -39.28 15.84
#